data_AF-A0A452SH20-F1
#
_entry.id   AF-A0A452SH20-F1
#
_cell.length_a   1.000
_cell.length_b   1.000
_cell.length_c   1.000
_cell.angle_alpha   90.00
_cell.angle_beta   90.00
_cell.angle_gamma   90.00
#
_symmetry.space_group_name_H-M   'P 1'
#
loop_
_entity.id
_entity.type
_entity.pdbx_description
1 polymer ?
#
loop_
_entity_poly.entity_id
_entity_poly.type
_entity_poly.pdbx_seq_one_letter_code
_entity_poly.pdbx_strand_id
1 'polypeptide(L)'
;MADMQNLVERRDRAEGRLEAASHASDMHCGYGDSAPRARATPHVQAFDSLLAGLMTEHLQISKDIGGDVWKHLSDLLAPISEQTQEVVTFRANRGSKLFHHVSAVSESIQALGWVAVAPKPGPYVKEMNDAAMFYTNLVLKEYRDVDEKHVDWVKAYLSVWTELQAYIKDFCPTGLA
;
A
#
# COMPACT_ATOMS: atom_id res chain seq x y z
N MET A 1 39.99 -15.21 27.15
CA MET A 1 39.13 -16.40 26.99
C MET A 1 37.82 -16.33 27.78
N ALA A 2 37.72 -15.56 28.89
CA ALA A 2 36.50 -15.46 29.69
C ALA A 2 35.32 -14.72 29.02
N ASP A 3 35.56 -13.78 28.11
CA ASP A 3 34.49 -13.01 27.45
C ASP A 3 33.64 -13.81 26.47
N MET A 4 34.22 -14.76 25.73
CA MET A 4 33.45 -15.59 24.79
C MET A 4 32.53 -16.57 25.51
N GLN A 5 32.96 -17.10 26.66
CA GLN A 5 32.13 -17.99 27.47
C GLN A 5 30.87 -17.28 27.95
N ASN A 6 31.01 -16.02 28.38
CA ASN A 6 29.90 -15.19 28.87
C ASN A 6 28.90 -14.86 27.74
N LEU A 7 29.38 -14.65 26.52
CA LEU A 7 28.53 -14.40 25.35
C LEU A 7 27.74 -15.64 24.92
N VAL A 8 28.36 -16.82 24.98
CA VAL A 8 27.68 -18.09 24.67
C VAL A 8 26.58 -18.37 25.71
N GLU A 9 26.87 -18.21 27.00
CA GLU A 9 25.87 -18.39 28.06
C GLU A 9 24.70 -17.40 27.96
N ARG A 10 24.96 -16.16 27.52
CA ARG A 10 23.90 -15.17 27.28
C ARG A 10 23.04 -15.50 26.08
N ARG A 11 23.63 -16.06 25.01
CA ARG A 11 22.90 -16.50 23.83
C ARG A 11 22.00 -17.69 24.17
N ASP A 12 22.54 -18.71 24.82
CA ASP A 12 21.80 -19.92 25.15
C ASP A 12 20.65 -19.61 26.14
N ARG A 13 20.83 -18.61 27.03
CA ARG A 13 19.75 -18.09 27.90
C ARG A 13 18.69 -17.31 27.12
N ALA A 14 19.06 -16.59 26.06
CA ALA A 14 18.11 -15.89 25.21
C ALA A 14 17.29 -16.88 24.36
N GLU A 15 17.92 -17.92 23.85
CA GLU A 15 17.27 -19.01 23.10
C GLU A 15 16.26 -19.77 23.97
N GLY A 16 16.63 -20.12 25.21
CA GLY A 16 15.68 -20.75 26.14
C GLY A 16 14.45 -19.89 26.48
N ARG A 17 14.58 -18.55 26.46
CA ARG A 17 13.43 -17.63 26.65
C ARG A 17 12.56 -17.52 25.41
N LEU A 18 13.14 -17.66 24.21
CA LEU A 18 12.41 -17.64 22.95
C LEU A 18 11.58 -18.92 22.78
N GLU A 19 12.15 -20.07 23.14
CA GLU A 19 11.44 -21.36 23.12
C GLU A 19 10.34 -21.45 24.19
N ALA A 20 10.51 -20.79 25.34
CA ALA A 20 9.43 -20.68 26.32
C ALA A 20 8.28 -19.77 25.81
N ALA A 21 8.59 -18.76 25.01
CA ALA A 21 7.60 -17.87 24.41
C ALA A 21 6.85 -18.52 23.24
N SER A 22 7.51 -19.40 22.46
CA SER A 22 6.87 -20.15 21.37
C SER A 22 5.85 -21.17 21.90
N HIS A 23 6.18 -21.89 22.98
CA HIS A 23 5.25 -22.86 23.60
C HIS A 23 4.07 -22.22 24.35
N ALA A 24 4.17 -20.95 24.75
CA ALA A 24 3.06 -20.23 25.38
C ALA A 24 1.98 -19.77 24.38
N SER A 25 2.26 -19.83 23.07
CA SER A 25 1.35 -19.34 22.02
C SER A 25 0.29 -20.36 21.58
N ASP A 26 0.33 -21.61 22.07
CA ASP A 26 -0.47 -22.72 21.53
C ASP A 26 -1.62 -23.17 22.43
N MET A 27 -2.35 -22.21 23.02
CA MET A 27 -3.61 -22.45 23.73
C MET A 27 -4.50 -21.20 23.68
N HIS A 28 -5.34 -21.06 22.66
CA HIS A 28 -6.80 -20.83 22.77
C HIS A 28 -7.44 -20.53 21.40
N CYS A 29 -8.45 -21.34 21.04
CA CYS A 29 -9.38 -21.11 19.93
C CYS A 29 -10.38 -20.01 20.32
N GLY A 30 -10.36 -18.88 19.60
CA GLY A 30 -11.29 -17.77 19.82
C GLY A 30 -11.49 -16.98 18.52
N TYR A 31 -12.67 -17.13 17.94
CA TYR A 31 -13.17 -16.35 16.82
C TYR A 31 -13.28 -14.87 17.20
N GLY A 32 -12.61 -13.99 16.44
CA GLY A 32 -12.73 -12.54 16.50
C GLY A 32 -11.60 -11.85 17.27
N ASP A 33 -10.60 -11.34 16.54
CA ASP A 33 -10.25 -9.92 16.58
C ASP A 33 -9.08 -9.62 15.64
N SER A 34 -9.03 -8.37 15.21
CA SER A 34 -8.14 -7.79 14.21
C SER A 34 -6.70 -8.28 14.29
N ALA A 35 -6.19 -8.83 13.19
CA ALA A 35 -4.76 -9.11 13.04
C ALA A 35 -3.94 -7.85 13.40
N PRO A 36 -2.84 -7.98 14.16
CA PRO A 36 -2.03 -6.84 14.54
C PRO A 36 -1.44 -6.21 13.29
N ARG A 37 -1.81 -4.94 13.08
CA ARG A 37 -1.25 -4.04 12.07
C ARG A 37 0.24 -4.29 11.92
N ALA A 38 0.68 -4.63 10.70
CA ALA A 38 2.04 -4.35 10.29
C ALA A 38 2.17 -2.81 10.24
N ARG A 39 2.36 -2.19 11.41
CA ARG A 39 2.80 -0.79 11.49
C ARG A 39 4.11 -0.76 10.73
N ALA A 40 4.15 0.00 9.63
CA ALA A 40 5.41 0.39 9.02
C ALA A 40 6.36 0.81 10.15
N THR A 41 7.59 0.30 10.13
CA THR A 41 8.57 0.59 11.18
C THR A 41 8.66 2.11 11.38
N PRO A 42 8.72 2.62 12.62
CA PRO A 42 8.72 4.07 12.90
C PRO A 42 9.74 4.86 12.09
N HIS A 43 10.84 4.22 11.69
CA HIS A 43 11.87 4.80 10.83
C HIS A 43 11.43 5.03 9.38
N VAL A 44 10.64 4.13 8.79
CA VAL A 44 10.07 4.31 7.43
C VAL A 44 9.04 5.43 7.47
N GLN A 45 8.17 5.42 8.48
CA GLN A 45 7.16 6.46 8.67
C GLN A 45 7.74 7.86 8.88
N ALA A 46 8.82 7.96 9.66
CA ALA A 46 9.55 9.21 9.88
C ALA A 46 10.32 9.66 8.63
N PHE A 47 10.89 8.71 7.87
CA PHE A 47 11.59 9.00 6.62
C PHE A 47 10.62 9.46 5.52
N ASP A 48 9.47 8.80 5.40
CA ASP A 48 8.40 9.17 4.47
C ASP A 48 7.82 10.54 4.82
N SER A 49 7.64 10.84 6.12
CA SER A 49 7.21 12.17 6.56
C SER A 49 8.24 13.26 6.28
N LEU A 50 9.53 12.93 6.40
CA LEU A 50 10.64 13.84 6.12
C LEU A 50 10.80 14.10 4.62
N LEU A 51 10.72 13.05 3.80
CA LEU A 51 10.72 13.18 2.34
C LEU A 51 9.47 13.91 1.85
N ALA A 52 8.29 13.58 2.39
CA ALA A 52 7.06 14.29 2.05
C ALA A 52 7.24 15.78 2.34
N GLY A 53 7.64 16.17 3.56
CA GLY A 53 7.85 17.57 3.95
C GLY A 53 8.95 18.32 3.18
N LEU A 54 10.02 17.63 2.76
CA LEU A 54 11.10 18.25 1.95
C LEU A 54 10.72 18.35 0.47
N MET A 55 10.05 17.34 -0.06
CA MET A 55 9.60 17.33 -1.45
C MET A 55 8.45 18.30 -1.66
N THR A 56 7.59 18.49 -0.66
CA THR A 56 6.50 19.49 -0.60
C THR A 56 6.94 20.88 -1.09
N GLU A 57 7.86 21.48 -0.33
CA GLU A 57 8.29 22.85 -0.56
C GLU A 57 9.07 22.93 -1.87
N HIS A 58 9.87 21.90 -2.15
CA HIS A 58 10.60 21.77 -3.39
C HIS A 58 9.67 21.67 -4.62
N LEU A 59 8.57 20.91 -4.56
CA LEU A 59 7.60 20.71 -5.63
C LEU A 59 6.88 22.03 -5.96
N GLN A 60 6.42 22.73 -4.93
CA GLN A 60 5.71 24.00 -5.08
C GLN A 60 6.65 25.09 -5.63
N ILE A 61 7.85 25.23 -5.06
CA ILE A 61 8.86 26.18 -5.54
C ILE A 61 9.31 25.84 -6.96
N SER A 62 9.51 24.56 -7.28
CA SER A 62 9.87 24.12 -8.63
C SER A 62 8.82 24.51 -9.67
N LYS A 63 7.55 24.42 -9.31
CA LYS A 63 6.42 24.84 -10.15
C LYS A 63 6.39 26.35 -10.35
N ASP A 64 6.63 27.11 -9.30
CA ASP A 64 6.62 28.59 -9.32
C ASP A 64 7.83 29.16 -10.08
N ILE A 65 8.99 28.50 -10.02
CA ILE A 65 10.18 28.84 -10.82
C ILE A 65 9.96 28.52 -12.30
N GLY A 66 9.32 27.38 -12.60
CA GLY A 66 9.05 26.96 -13.97
C GLY A 66 10.32 26.57 -14.75
N GLY A 67 10.22 26.58 -16.08
CA GLY A 67 11.34 26.26 -16.97
C GLY A 67 11.92 24.86 -16.76
N ASP A 68 13.25 24.76 -16.77
CA ASP A 68 13.97 23.48 -16.65
C ASP A 68 13.78 22.80 -15.29
N VAL A 69 13.49 23.58 -14.23
CA VAL A 69 13.27 23.05 -12.87
C VAL A 69 11.96 22.27 -12.79
N TRP A 70 10.88 22.84 -13.31
CA TRP A 70 9.60 22.13 -13.44
C TRP A 70 9.70 20.95 -14.42
N LYS A 71 10.44 21.12 -15.52
CA LYS A 71 10.64 20.06 -16.52
C LYS A 71 11.33 18.84 -15.92
N HIS A 72 12.43 19.04 -15.18
CA HIS A 72 13.15 17.93 -14.54
C HIS A 72 12.26 17.14 -13.58
N LEU A 73 11.40 17.83 -12.83
CA LEU A 73 10.44 17.21 -11.93
C LEU A 73 9.33 16.45 -12.67
N SER A 74 8.79 17.02 -13.75
CA SER A 74 7.83 16.35 -14.62
C SER A 74 8.41 15.06 -15.22
N ASP A 75 9.68 15.09 -15.62
CA ASP A 75 10.39 13.92 -16.15
C ASP A 75 10.57 12.83 -15.09
N LEU A 76 10.72 13.18 -13.81
CA LEU A 76 10.79 12.21 -12.70
C LEU A 76 9.45 11.52 -12.42
N LEU A 77 8.32 12.21 -12.64
CA LEU A 77 6.98 11.65 -12.43
C LEU A 77 6.46 10.90 -13.68
N ALA A 78 7.04 11.15 -14.85
CA ALA A 78 6.62 10.55 -16.13
C ALA A 78 6.54 9.01 -16.08
N PRO A 79 7.49 8.26 -15.49
CA PRO A 79 7.39 6.80 -15.42
C PRO A 79 6.15 6.33 -14.65
N ILE A 80 5.71 7.01 -13.59
CA ILE A 80 4.50 6.58 -12.87
C ILE A 80 3.26 6.77 -13.76
N SER A 81 3.22 7.86 -14.52
CA SER A 81 2.13 8.16 -15.44
C SER A 81 2.08 7.17 -16.61
N GLU A 82 3.23 6.82 -17.20
CA GLU A 82 3.33 5.87 -18.30
C GLU A 82 2.86 4.47 -17.88
N GLN A 83 3.35 3.97 -16.74
CA GLN A 83 2.97 2.67 -16.20
C GLN A 83 1.47 2.61 -15.88
N THR A 84 0.89 3.70 -15.38
CA THR A 84 -0.56 3.79 -15.14
C THR A 84 -1.34 3.69 -16.45
N GLN A 85 -0.87 4.35 -17.51
CA GLN A 85 -1.51 4.32 -18.83
C GLN A 85 -1.40 2.94 -19.49
N GLU A 86 -0.29 2.23 -19.32
CA GLU A 86 -0.14 0.85 -19.80
C GLU A 86 -1.16 -0.09 -19.15
N VAL A 87 -1.37 0.02 -17.83
CA VAL A 87 -2.38 -0.76 -17.08
C VAL A 87 -3.79 -0.51 -17.63
N VAL A 88 -4.13 0.75 -17.90
CA VAL A 88 -5.43 1.11 -18.50
C VAL A 88 -5.56 0.55 -19.92
N THR A 89 -4.49 0.64 -20.72
CA THR A 89 -4.46 0.16 -22.11
C THR A 89 -4.59 -1.37 -22.17
N PHE A 90 -3.98 -2.09 -21.22
CA PHE A 90 -4.09 -3.55 -21.15
C PHE A 90 -5.54 -4.05 -21.01
N ARG A 91 -6.43 -3.24 -20.40
CA ARG A 91 -7.87 -3.52 -20.33
C ARG A 91 -8.54 -3.64 -21.71
N ALA A 92 -7.94 -3.08 -22.77
CA ALA A 92 -8.45 -3.24 -24.14
C ALA A 92 -8.53 -4.71 -24.59
N ASN A 93 -7.85 -5.62 -23.88
CA ASN A 93 -7.98 -7.06 -24.04
C ASN A 93 -9.33 -7.60 -23.50
N ARG A 94 -10.42 -7.24 -24.17
CA ARG A 94 -11.81 -7.63 -23.81
C ARG A 94 -12.08 -9.14 -23.90
N GLY A 95 -11.20 -9.90 -24.56
CA GLY A 95 -11.32 -11.36 -24.68
C GLY A 95 -10.78 -12.15 -23.47
N SER A 96 -10.22 -11.46 -22.47
CA SER A 96 -9.68 -12.12 -21.28
C SER A 96 -10.78 -12.80 -20.44
N LYS A 97 -10.55 -14.04 -20.04
CA LYS A 97 -11.40 -14.73 -19.06
C LYS A 97 -11.39 -14.06 -17.68
N LEU A 98 -10.38 -13.23 -17.41
CA LEU A 98 -10.22 -12.48 -16.16
C LEU A 98 -10.56 -11.00 -16.34
N PHE A 99 -11.45 -10.66 -17.29
CA PHE A 99 -11.78 -9.27 -17.62
C PHE A 99 -12.25 -8.44 -16.42
N HIS A 100 -13.01 -9.04 -15.49
CA HIS A 100 -13.43 -8.35 -14.26
C HIS A 100 -12.25 -7.99 -13.35
N HIS A 101 -11.22 -8.85 -13.26
CA HIS A 101 -10.01 -8.55 -12.49
C HIS A 101 -9.24 -7.40 -13.11
N VAL A 102 -9.02 -7.47 -14.43
CA VAL A 102 -8.31 -6.42 -15.18
C VAL A 102 -9.07 -5.09 -15.12
N SER A 103 -10.40 -5.13 -15.16
CA SER A 103 -11.24 -3.93 -15.03
C SER A 103 -11.17 -3.33 -13.64
N ALA A 104 -11.21 -4.15 -12.58
CA ALA A 104 -11.01 -3.64 -11.21
C ALA A 104 -9.70 -2.88 -11.09
N VAL A 105 -8.62 -3.41 -11.69
CA VAL A 105 -7.30 -2.76 -11.64
C VAL A 105 -7.24 -1.47 -12.44
N SER A 106 -7.63 -1.53 -13.71
CA SER A 106 -7.53 -0.38 -14.61
C SER A 106 -8.44 0.80 -14.22
N GLU A 107 -9.56 0.55 -13.57
CA GLU A 107 -10.51 1.61 -13.20
C GLU A 107 -10.14 2.27 -11.86
N SER A 108 -9.28 1.64 -11.04
CA SER A 108 -8.83 2.23 -9.77
C SER A 108 -7.35 2.61 -9.73
N ILE A 109 -6.53 2.21 -10.71
CA ILE A 109 -5.08 2.48 -10.72
C ILE A 109 -4.73 3.97 -10.65
N GLN A 110 -5.64 4.84 -11.12
CA GLN A 110 -5.48 6.29 -11.00
C GLN A 110 -5.38 6.78 -9.55
N ALA A 111 -5.80 5.98 -8.57
CA ALA A 111 -5.58 6.25 -7.14
C ALA A 111 -4.11 6.54 -6.81
N LEU A 112 -3.14 6.01 -7.56
CA LEU A 112 -1.71 6.31 -7.38
C LEU A 112 -1.38 7.79 -7.62
N GLY A 113 -2.22 8.50 -8.38
CA GLY A 113 -2.12 9.94 -8.61
C GLY A 113 -2.52 10.82 -7.42
N TRP A 114 -2.89 10.25 -6.27
CA TRP A 114 -3.31 11.00 -5.07
C TRP A 114 -2.28 12.03 -4.61
N VAL A 115 -0.99 11.81 -4.91
CA VAL A 115 0.12 12.72 -4.58
C VAL A 115 -0.03 14.10 -5.21
N ALA A 116 -0.78 14.21 -6.31
CA ALA A 116 -1.07 15.46 -7.00
C ALA A 116 -2.45 16.05 -6.63
N VAL A 117 -3.16 15.44 -5.66
CA VAL A 117 -4.52 15.83 -5.28
C VAL A 117 -4.51 16.59 -3.95
N ALA A 118 -4.87 17.87 -4.02
CA ALA A 118 -5.12 18.71 -2.86
C ALA A 118 -6.47 19.43 -3.01
N PRO A 119 -7.23 19.70 -1.93
CA PRO A 119 -6.90 19.42 -0.52
C PRO A 119 -7.46 18.09 0.00
N LYS A 120 -7.99 17.21 -0.86
CA LYS A 120 -8.76 16.02 -0.46
C LYS A 120 -8.24 14.71 -1.08
N PRO A 121 -6.98 14.31 -0.82
CA PRO A 121 -6.43 13.07 -1.37
C PRO A 121 -7.12 11.79 -0.85
N GLY A 122 -7.53 11.77 0.42
CA GLY A 122 -8.21 10.61 1.01
C GLY A 122 -9.54 10.27 0.32
N PRO A 123 -10.48 11.25 0.20
CA PRO A 123 -11.71 11.07 -0.57
C PRO A 123 -11.47 10.66 -2.03
N TYR A 124 -10.44 11.20 -2.69
CA TYR A 124 -10.09 10.81 -4.05
C TYR A 124 -9.73 9.32 -4.15
N VAL A 125 -8.84 8.81 -3.28
CA VAL A 125 -8.50 7.37 -3.27
C VAL A 125 -9.73 6.52 -2.95
N LYS A 126 -10.64 7.00 -2.10
CA LYS A 126 -11.89 6.30 -1.81
C LYS A 126 -12.76 6.13 -3.05
N GLU A 127 -12.93 7.18 -3.85
CA GLU A 127 -13.72 7.11 -5.10
C GLU A 127 -13.14 6.08 -6.07
N MET A 128 -11.81 6.04 -6.20
CA MET A 128 -11.13 5.03 -7.03
C MET A 128 -11.33 3.61 -6.48
N ASN A 129 -11.30 3.43 -5.16
CA ASN A 129 -11.58 2.14 -4.54
C ASN A 129 -13.05 1.70 -4.75
N ASP A 130 -14.00 2.64 -4.66
CA ASP A 130 -15.41 2.35 -4.95
C ASP A 130 -15.59 1.91 -6.43
N ALA A 131 -14.78 2.45 -7.35
CA ALA A 131 -14.74 1.99 -8.74
C ALA A 131 -14.19 0.55 -8.87
N ALA A 132 -13.13 0.20 -8.15
CA ALA A 132 -12.64 -1.18 -8.06
C ALA A 132 -13.71 -2.12 -7.53
N MET A 133 -14.43 -1.71 -6.47
CA MET A 133 -15.46 -2.51 -5.81
C MET A 133 -16.55 -2.99 -6.76
N PHE A 134 -16.95 -2.18 -7.73
CA PHE A 134 -17.92 -2.57 -8.74
C PHE A 134 -17.48 -3.86 -9.46
N TYR A 135 -16.24 -3.91 -9.94
CA TYR A 135 -15.71 -5.05 -10.67
C TYR A 135 -15.30 -6.21 -9.77
N THR A 136 -14.76 -5.96 -8.58
CA THR A 136 -14.46 -7.03 -7.63
C THR A 136 -15.72 -7.73 -7.14
N ASN A 137 -16.86 -7.04 -7.03
CA ASN A 137 -18.14 -7.68 -6.75
C ASN A 137 -18.58 -8.63 -7.86
N LEU A 138 -18.25 -8.32 -9.13
CA LEU A 138 -18.47 -9.25 -10.25
C LEU A 138 -17.56 -10.48 -10.14
N VAL A 139 -16.30 -10.30 -9.73
CA VAL A 139 -15.39 -11.42 -9.43
C VAL A 139 -15.96 -12.30 -8.32
N LEU A 140 -16.40 -11.72 -7.20
CA LEU A 140 -17.01 -12.48 -6.11
C LEU A 140 -18.27 -13.21 -6.55
N LYS A 141 -19.11 -12.59 -7.39
CA LYS A 141 -20.31 -13.24 -7.93
C LYS A 141 -19.96 -14.48 -8.77
N GLU A 142 -18.86 -14.44 -9.51
CA GLU A 142 -18.43 -15.51 -10.41
C GLU A 142 -17.65 -16.62 -9.69
N TYR A 143 -16.84 -16.29 -8.69
CA TYR A 143 -15.85 -17.21 -8.12
C TYR A 143 -16.05 -17.59 -6.65
N ARG A 144 -16.94 -16.94 -5.88
CA ARG A 144 -17.03 -17.18 -4.42
C ARG A 144 -17.32 -18.64 -4.02
N ASP A 145 -18.06 -19.37 -4.85
CA ASP A 145 -18.45 -20.76 -4.62
C ASP A 145 -17.68 -21.72 -5.56
N VAL A 146 -16.67 -21.22 -6.28
CA VAL A 146 -15.92 -21.93 -7.33
C VAL A 146 -14.46 -22.07 -6.97
N ASP A 147 -13.79 -20.97 -6.64
CA ASP A 147 -12.36 -20.94 -6.36
C ASP A 147 -12.01 -19.80 -5.40
N GLU A 148 -11.59 -20.19 -4.20
CA GLU A 148 -11.31 -19.30 -3.07
C GLU A 148 -10.18 -18.31 -3.36
N LYS A 149 -9.22 -18.65 -4.24
CA LYS A 149 -8.10 -17.76 -4.55
C LYS A 149 -8.54 -16.41 -5.12
N HIS A 150 -9.68 -16.38 -5.82
CA HIS A 150 -10.25 -15.16 -6.38
C HIS A 150 -10.90 -14.30 -5.29
N VAL A 151 -11.50 -14.94 -4.29
CA VAL A 151 -12.03 -14.25 -3.10
C VAL A 151 -10.91 -13.60 -2.32
N ASP A 152 -9.81 -14.33 -2.10
CA ASP A 152 -8.64 -13.81 -1.41
C ASP A 152 -7.92 -12.72 -2.20
N TRP A 153 -7.86 -12.86 -3.53
CA TRP A 153 -7.39 -11.79 -4.41
C TRP A 153 -8.21 -10.52 -4.25
N VAL A 154 -9.56 -10.60 -4.21
CA VAL A 154 -10.41 -9.42 -3.99
C VAL A 154 -10.11 -8.75 -2.65
N LYS A 155 -10.00 -9.53 -1.56
CA LYS A 155 -9.68 -8.99 -0.23
C LYS A 155 -8.33 -8.28 -0.23
N ALA A 156 -7.30 -8.94 -0.75
CA ALA A 156 -5.94 -8.40 -0.82
C ALA A 156 -5.85 -7.17 -1.72
N TYR A 157 -6.60 -7.14 -2.82
CA TYR A 157 -6.58 -6.02 -3.75
C TYR A 157 -7.25 -4.77 -3.14
N LEU A 158 -8.42 -4.93 -2.52
CA LEU A 158 -9.11 -3.81 -1.87
C LEU A 158 -8.34 -3.32 -0.63
N SER A 159 -7.58 -4.18 0.06
CA SER A 159 -6.82 -3.77 1.23
C SER A 159 -5.76 -2.72 0.90
N VAL A 160 -5.11 -2.82 -0.28
CA VAL A 160 -4.14 -1.82 -0.77
C VAL A 160 -4.71 -0.40 -0.69
N TRP A 161 -5.93 -0.20 -1.21
CA TRP A 161 -6.56 1.12 -1.25
C TRP A 161 -7.03 1.59 0.11
N THR A 162 -7.49 0.68 0.97
CA THR A 162 -7.89 1.02 2.34
C THR A 162 -6.69 1.39 3.22
N GLU A 163 -5.56 0.70 3.06
CA GLU A 163 -4.31 1.02 3.76
C GLU A 163 -3.72 2.33 3.25
N LEU A 164 -3.79 2.60 1.94
CA LEU A 164 -3.38 3.87 1.36
C LEU A 164 -4.22 5.04 1.91
N GLN A 165 -5.54 4.89 2.01
CA GLN A 165 -6.39 5.91 2.64
C GLN A 165 -6.03 6.15 4.10
N ALA A 166 -5.72 5.09 4.86
CA ALA A 166 -5.28 5.21 6.24
C ALA A 166 -3.95 5.96 6.35
N TYR A 167 -2.98 5.63 5.49
CA TYR A 167 -1.71 6.36 5.39
C TYR A 167 -1.93 7.85 5.08
N ILE A 168 -2.72 8.18 4.06
CA ILE A 168 -3.01 9.56 3.68
C ILE A 168 -3.66 10.32 4.83
N LYS A 169 -4.59 9.70 5.54
CA LYS A 169 -5.26 10.31 6.69
C LYS A 169 -4.27 10.65 7.81
N ASP A 170 -3.31 9.77 8.06
CA ASP A 170 -2.36 9.91 9.17
C ASP A 170 -1.21 10.89 8.83
N PHE A 171 -0.78 10.98 7.57
CA PHE A 171 0.43 11.73 7.16
C PHE A 171 0.20 12.87 6.17
N CYS A 172 -0.82 12.78 5.32
CA CYS A 172 -1.07 13.71 4.21
C CYS A 172 -2.54 14.15 4.12
N PRO A 173 -3.18 14.60 5.21
CA PRO A 173 -4.64 14.77 5.27
C PRO A 173 -5.16 15.84 4.30
N THR A 174 -4.34 16.81 3.92
CA THR A 174 -4.69 17.93 3.03
C THR A 174 -3.95 17.92 1.68
N GLY A 175 -3.34 16.79 1.33
CA GLY A 175 -2.42 16.68 0.18
C GLY A 175 -1.05 16.18 0.63
N LEU A 176 -0.25 15.66 -0.31
CA LEU A 176 1.20 15.74 -0.16
C LEU A 176 1.48 17.24 -0.03
N ALA A 177 1.98 17.68 1.14
CA ALA A 177 2.03 19.10 1.45
C ALA A 177 2.80 19.87 0.36
#